data_AF-A0A8H4TS90-F1
#
_entry.id   AF-A0A8H4TS90-F1
#
_cell.length_a   1.000
_cell.length_b   1.000
_cell.length_c   1.000
_cell.angle_alpha   90.00
_cell.angle_beta   90.00
_cell.angle_gamma   90.00
#
_symmetry.space_group_name_H-M   'P 1'
#
loop_
_entity.id
_entity.type
_entity.pdbx_description
1 polymer ?
#
loop_
_entity_poly.entity_id
_entity_poly.type
_entity_poly.pdbx_seq_one_letter_code
_entity_poly.pdbx_strand_id
1 'polypeptide(L)'
;MRTAIYTTLFAFIGYGLAEETVTISDLSIHKQGTPAGLKIESVSFKVNGIDADNLDCSATSVAFPEPDERRPCGETHYSFTLWAGEKEEFSIMVYHDVGDS
;
A
#
# COMPACT_ATOMS: atom_id res chain seq x y z
N MET A 1 17.17 33.71 -50.87
CA MET A 1 17.15 32.26 -50.52
C MET A 1 17.07 32.15 -49.01
N ARG A 2 15.97 31.63 -48.48
CA ARG A 2 15.75 31.42 -47.03
C ARG A 2 15.56 29.93 -46.82
N THR A 3 16.42 29.29 -46.06
CA THR A 3 16.27 27.89 -45.68
C THR A 3 16.24 27.85 -44.16
N ALA A 4 15.04 27.68 -43.60
CA ALA A 4 14.86 27.47 -42.17
C ALA A 4 14.79 25.95 -41.94
N ILE A 5 15.72 25.44 -41.13
CA ILE A 5 15.75 24.04 -40.71
C ILE A 5 14.97 23.97 -39.39
N TYR A 6 13.82 23.31 -39.40
CA TYR A 6 13.05 23.01 -38.20
C TYR A 6 13.46 21.62 -37.71
N THR A 7 14.24 21.57 -36.65
CA THR A 7 14.54 20.33 -35.94
C THR A 7 13.39 20.04 -34.98
N THR A 8 12.52 19.12 -35.33
CA THR A 8 11.48 18.60 -34.44
C THR A 8 12.12 17.67 -33.40
N LEU A 9 12.10 18.09 -32.14
CA LEU A 9 12.48 17.26 -31.00
C LEU A 9 11.28 16.38 -30.63
N PHE A 10 11.37 15.08 -30.89
CA PHE A 10 10.41 14.11 -30.37
C PHE A 10 10.83 13.70 -28.95
N ALA A 11 10.06 14.11 -27.95
CA ALA A 11 10.17 13.56 -26.61
C ALA A 11 9.48 12.19 -26.58
N PHE A 12 10.26 11.13 -26.36
CA PHE A 12 9.72 9.81 -26.04
C PHE A 12 9.26 9.84 -24.59
N ILE A 13 7.94 9.88 -24.36
CA ILE A 13 7.37 9.63 -23.03
C ILE A 13 7.46 8.11 -22.83
N GLY A 14 8.48 7.67 -22.11
CA GLY A 14 8.59 6.28 -21.68
C GLY A 14 7.54 6.02 -20.60
N TYR A 15 6.41 5.43 -20.98
CA TYR A 15 5.49 4.80 -20.03
C TYR A 15 6.12 3.49 -19.56
N GLY A 16 7.17 3.60 -18.73
CA GLY A 16 7.68 2.46 -18.00
C GLY A 16 6.60 2.01 -17.02
N LEU A 17 6.34 0.70 -16.96
CA LEU A 17 5.65 0.12 -15.82
C LEU A 17 6.44 0.53 -14.58
N ALA A 18 5.96 1.54 -13.84
CA ALA A 18 6.63 2.01 -12.66
C ALA A 18 6.51 0.90 -11.61
N GLU A 19 7.62 0.22 -11.33
CA GLU A 19 7.71 -0.73 -10.23
C GLU A 19 8.00 0.04 -8.94
N GLU A 20 7.19 -0.21 -7.91
CA GLU A 20 7.43 0.31 -6.57
C GLU A 20 7.83 -0.84 -5.63
N THR A 21 8.94 -0.64 -4.91
CA THR A 21 9.29 -1.51 -3.79
C THR A 21 8.69 -0.94 -2.51
N VAL A 22 7.76 -1.68 -1.91
CA VAL A 22 7.17 -1.33 -0.61
C VAL A 22 7.80 -2.20 0.48
N THR A 23 8.36 -1.57 1.50
CA THR A 23 8.93 -2.25 2.67
C THR A 23 8.04 -2.02 3.89
N ILE A 24 7.65 -3.12 4.55
CA ILE A 24 6.93 -3.10 5.82
C ILE A 24 7.92 -3.36 6.96
N SER A 25 7.87 -2.52 8.00
CA SER A 25 8.63 -2.72 9.23
C SER A 25 7.75 -2.58 10.47
N ASP A 26 8.25 -3.06 11.62
CA ASP A 26 7.61 -2.93 12.93
C ASP A 26 6.16 -3.45 13.01
N LEU A 27 5.88 -4.55 12.31
CA LEU A 27 4.55 -5.14 12.31
C LEU A 27 4.17 -5.64 13.72
N SER A 28 3.02 -5.16 14.19
CA SER A 28 2.38 -5.59 15.42
C SER A 28 0.89 -5.84 15.19
N ILE A 29 0.40 -6.99 15.64
CA ILE A 29 -1.01 -7.39 15.55
C ILE A 29 -1.47 -7.79 16.95
N HIS A 30 -2.44 -7.07 17.50
CA HIS A 30 -3.09 -7.43 18.75
C HIS A 30 -4.33 -8.27 18.46
N LYS A 31 -4.27 -9.55 18.81
CA LYS A 31 -5.34 -10.52 18.60
C LYS A 31 -5.95 -11.00 19.92
N GLN A 32 -7.26 -11.20 19.92
CA GLN A 32 -8.01 -11.76 21.03
C GLN A 32 -8.76 -13.01 20.58
N GLY A 33 -8.58 -14.13 21.28
CA GLY A 33 -9.40 -15.31 21.09
C GLY A 33 -10.80 -15.11 21.66
N THR A 34 -11.82 -15.45 20.89
CA THR A 34 -13.23 -15.40 21.30
C THR A 34 -13.89 -16.75 21.07
N PRO A 35 -15.05 -17.05 21.69
CA PRO A 35 -15.81 -18.27 21.39
C PRO A 35 -16.23 -18.40 19.92
N ALA A 36 -16.32 -17.28 19.19
CA ALA A 36 -16.69 -17.24 17.78
C ALA A 36 -15.49 -17.30 16.82
N GLY A 37 -14.25 -17.30 17.33
CA GLY A 37 -13.03 -17.29 16.53
C GLY A 37 -12.04 -16.22 16.97
N LEU A 38 -11.17 -15.80 16.05
CA LEU A 38 -10.15 -14.79 16.30
C LEU A 38 -10.72 -13.38 16.03
N LYS A 39 -10.55 -12.46 16.98
CA LYS A 39 -10.81 -11.04 16.79
C LYS A 39 -9.49 -10.28 16.71
N ILE A 40 -9.34 -9.40 15.72
CA ILE A 40 -8.18 -8.52 15.60
C ILE A 40 -8.55 -7.16 16.19
N GLU A 41 -7.98 -6.86 17.36
CA GLU A 41 -8.23 -5.62 18.08
C GLU A 41 -7.47 -4.45 17.45
N SER A 42 -6.22 -4.67 17.05
CA SER A 42 -5.44 -3.66 16.35
C SER A 42 -4.34 -4.25 15.47
N VAL A 43 -3.97 -3.48 14.45
CA VAL A 43 -2.82 -3.71 13.58
C VAL A 43 -2.06 -2.40 13.50
N SER A 44 -0.73 -2.47 13.58
CA SER A 44 0.15 -1.32 13.32
C SER A 44 1.44 -1.78 12.65
N PHE A 45 1.95 -0.97 11.73
CA PHE A 45 3.23 -1.17 11.05
C PHE A 45 3.67 0.13 10.39
N LYS A 46 4.90 0.15 9.90
CA LYS A 46 5.44 1.25 9.10
C LYS A 46 5.58 0.85 7.64
N VAL A 47 5.28 1.79 6.76
CA VAL A 47 5.47 1.66 5.30
C VAL A 47 6.58 2.59 4.85
N ASN A 48 7.50 2.03 4.06
CA ASN A 48 8.43 2.78 3.23
C ASN A 48 8.15 2.42 1.77
N GLY A 49 7.97 3.43 0.93
CA GLY A 49 7.63 3.30 -0.50
C GLY A 49 8.20 4.48 -1.29
N ILE A 50 7.72 4.67 -2.51
CA ILE A 50 8.16 5.81 -3.34
C ILE A 50 7.70 7.15 -2.76
N ASP A 51 6.48 7.18 -2.21
CA ASP A 51 5.84 8.38 -1.65
C ASP A 51 5.59 8.25 -0.13
N ALA A 52 6.36 7.39 0.55
CA ALA A 52 6.28 7.18 1.99
C ALA A 52 7.65 6.90 2.61
N ASP A 53 8.00 7.65 3.65
CA ASP A 53 9.16 7.39 4.52
C ASP A 53 8.66 7.20 5.96
N ASN A 54 8.82 5.98 6.48
CA ASN A 54 8.40 5.55 7.81
C ASN A 54 6.94 5.90 8.17
N LEU A 55 6.06 5.86 7.17
CA LEU A 55 4.64 6.16 7.29
C LEU A 55 3.95 5.19 8.25
N ASP A 56 3.32 5.71 9.30
CA ASP A 56 2.56 4.92 10.26
C ASP A 56 1.21 4.47 9.68
N CYS A 57 1.04 3.16 9.51
CA CYS A 57 -0.22 2.52 9.18
C CYS A 57 -0.78 1.85 10.43
N SER A 58 -2.01 2.17 10.81
CA SER A 58 -2.67 1.47 11.90
C SER A 58 -4.19 1.43 11.74
N ALA A 59 -4.81 0.41 12.32
CA ALA A 59 -6.25 0.30 12.41
C ALA A 59 -6.65 -0.45 13.68
N THR A 60 -7.88 -0.24 14.14
CA THR A 60 -8.48 -0.98 15.25
C THR A 60 -9.74 -1.70 14.78
N SER A 61 -10.14 -2.75 15.51
CA SER A 61 -11.32 -3.57 15.19
C SER A 61 -11.32 -4.04 13.73
N VAL A 62 -10.20 -4.63 13.29
CA VAL A 62 -9.98 -5.02 11.90
C VAL A 62 -10.72 -6.33 11.60
N ALA A 63 -11.48 -6.35 10.50
CA ALA A 63 -12.14 -7.57 10.02
C ALA A 63 -11.10 -8.63 9.63
N PHE A 64 -11.35 -9.87 10.04
CA PHE A 64 -10.49 -11.03 9.83
C PHE A 64 -11.35 -12.30 9.92
N PRO A 65 -11.08 -13.38 9.14
CA PRO A 65 -9.95 -13.60 8.22
C PRO A 65 -10.06 -12.93 6.85
N GLU A 66 -11.26 -12.47 6.50
CA GLU A 66 -11.54 -11.73 5.27
C GLU A 66 -11.80 -10.26 5.63
N PRO A 67 -11.13 -9.30 4.95
CA PRO A 67 -11.34 -7.88 5.19
C PRO A 67 -12.67 -7.43 4.58
N ASP A 68 -13.30 -6.47 5.25
CA ASP A 68 -14.52 -5.80 4.82
C ASP A 68 -14.23 -4.56 3.96
N GLU A 69 -13.17 -3.83 4.30
CA GLU A 69 -12.76 -2.60 3.62
C GLU A 69 -11.24 -2.35 3.71
N ARG A 70 -10.74 -1.45 2.86
CA ARG A 70 -9.37 -0.96 2.94
C ARG A 70 -9.24 0.04 4.09
N ARG A 71 -8.18 -0.09 4.88
CA ARG A 71 -7.87 0.82 5.99
C ARG A 71 -6.83 1.84 5.52
N PRO A 72 -7.13 3.15 5.56
CA PRO A 72 -6.17 4.18 5.13
C PRO A 72 -4.99 4.28 6.12
N CYS A 73 -3.81 4.58 5.61
CA CYS A 73 -2.64 4.90 6.42
C CYS A 73 -2.59 6.43 6.65
N GLY A 74 -3.35 6.91 7.63
CA GLY A 74 -3.50 8.35 7.88
C GLY A 74 -4.13 9.09 6.69
N GLU A 75 -3.74 10.35 6.50
CA GLU A 75 -4.19 11.21 5.39
C GLU A 75 -3.27 11.06 4.16
N THR A 76 -2.99 9.82 3.74
CA THR A 76 -2.10 9.51 2.60
C THR A 76 -2.83 8.69 1.53
N HIS A 77 -2.14 8.47 0.41
CA HIS A 77 -2.61 7.59 -0.66
C HIS A 77 -2.32 6.10 -0.42
N TYR A 78 -1.72 5.76 0.72
CA TYR A 78 -1.51 4.36 1.12
C TYR A 78 -2.70 3.85 1.93
N SER A 79 -3.07 2.60 1.67
CA SER A 79 -4.05 1.87 2.48
C SER A 79 -3.67 0.39 2.56
N PHE A 80 -4.31 -0.36 3.46
CA PHE A 80 -4.02 -1.78 3.62
C PHE A 80 -5.26 -2.61 3.94
N THR A 81 -5.11 -3.92 3.78
CA THR A 81 -6.05 -4.94 4.25
C THR A 81 -5.29 -6.05 4.96
N LEU A 82 -5.92 -6.66 5.96
CA LEU A 82 -5.39 -7.82 6.68
C LEU A 82 -6.16 -9.07 6.26
N TRP A 83 -5.44 -10.11 5.88
CA TRP A 83 -5.97 -11.39 5.46
C TRP A 83 -5.40 -12.52 6.31
N ALA A 84 -6.08 -13.65 6.37
CA ALA A 84 -5.44 -14.89 6.77
C ALA A 84 -4.29 -15.22 5.80
N GLY A 85 -3.13 -15.59 6.33
CA GLY A 85 -2.02 -16.03 5.50
C GLY A 85 -2.17 -17.50 5.09
N GLU A 86 -1.55 -17.87 3.96
CA GLU A 86 -1.52 -19.27 3.50
C GLU A 86 -0.44 -20.11 4.22
N LYS A 87 0.70 -19.48 4.51
CA LYS A 87 1.86 -20.11 5.18
C LYS A 87 2.09 -19.54 6.58
N GLU A 88 2.01 -18.22 6.68
CA GLU A 88 2.04 -17.49 7.95
C GLU A 88 0.62 -17.26 8.47
N GLU A 89 0.46 -16.87 9.72
CA GLU A 89 -0.86 -16.61 10.31
C GLU A 89 -1.58 -15.44 9.63
N PHE A 90 -0.82 -14.43 9.18
CA PHE A 90 -1.34 -13.18 8.64
C PHE A 90 -0.70 -12.83 7.30
N SER A 91 -1.48 -12.21 6.42
CA SER A 91 -1.01 -11.58 5.20
C SER A 91 -1.50 -10.12 5.16
N ILE A 92 -0.62 -9.20 4.79
CA ILE A 92 -0.95 -7.79 4.62
C ILE A 92 -0.83 -7.45 3.15
N MET A 93 -1.91 -6.91 2.60
CA MET A 93 -1.89 -6.34 1.26
C MET A 93 -1.95 -4.82 1.38
N VAL A 94 -0.90 -4.16 0.88
CA VAL A 94 -0.75 -2.70 0.84
C VAL A 94 -1.16 -2.22 -0.55
N TYR A 95 -1.86 -1.09 -0.58
CA TYR A 95 -2.28 -0.40 -1.79
C TYR A 95 -1.70 1.00 -1.78
N HIS A 96 -1.30 1.49 -2.94
CA HIS A 96 -0.88 2.86 -3.17
C HIS A 96 -1.72 3.42 -4.33
N ASP A 97 -2.48 4.48 -4.08
CA ASP A 97 -3.20 5.22 -5.12
C ASP A 97 -2.29 6.26 -5.76
N VAL A 98 -1.87 6.01 -7.01
CA VAL A 98 -0.95 6.87 -7.76
C VAL A 98 -1.66 7.86 -8.69
N GLY A 99 -3.00 7.92 -8.63
CA GLY A 99 -3.83 8.73 -9.52
C GLY A 99 -3.95 8.19 -10.95
N ASP A 100 -4.93 8.71 -11.69
CA ASP A 100 -5.08 8.46 -13.12
C ASP A 100 -4.24 9.49 -13.90
N SER A 101 -3.39 9.00 -14.81
CA SER A 101 -2.60 9.83 -15.74
C SER A 101 -3.45 10.58 -16.76
#